data_AF-A0A369ADK5-F1
#
_entry.id   AF-A0A369ADK5-F1
#
_cell.length_a   1.000
_cell.length_b   1.000
_cell.length_c   1.000
_cell.angle_alpha   90.00
_cell.angle_beta   90.00
_cell.angle_gamma   90.00
#
_symmetry.space_group_name_H-M   'P 1'
#
loop_
_entity.id
_entity.type
_entity.pdbx_description
1 polymer ?
#
loop_
_entity_poly.entity_id
_entity_poly.type
_entity_poly.pdbx_seq_one_letter_code
_entity_poly.pdbx_strand_id
1 'polypeptide(L)'
;MNQDNEWDLDIGQEHFVVQRRYEALGAFNDVLIAVWFLIGSFFFLNDSLVESGTWLFIVGSAQLIIKPLIKLTSLIHVGRIAPTNNQK
;
A
#
# COMPACT_ATOMS: atom_id res chain seq x y z
N MET A 1 -22.66 26.65 -10.39
CA MET A 1 -22.79 25.43 -9.56
C MET A 1 -22.49 24.25 -10.46
N ASN A 2 -21.57 23.42 -9.98
CA ASN A 2 -21.29 22.03 -10.34
C ASN A 2 -20.70 21.77 -11.74
N GLN A 3 -19.37 21.77 -11.78
CA GLN A 3 -18.60 20.86 -12.65
C GLN A 3 -17.63 20.12 -11.74
N ASP A 4 -18.22 19.13 -11.10
CA ASP A 4 -17.59 18.10 -10.33
C ASP A 4 -16.74 17.36 -11.37
N ASN A 5 -15.46 17.72 -11.46
CA ASN A 5 -14.48 16.99 -12.26
C ASN A 5 -14.19 15.68 -11.53
N GLU A 6 -15.20 14.83 -11.50
CA GLU A 6 -15.12 13.42 -11.20
C GLU A 6 -14.37 12.83 -12.39
N TRP A 7 -13.04 12.84 -12.30
CA TRP A 7 -12.22 11.95 -13.10
C TRP A 7 -12.56 10.52 -12.64
N ASP A 8 -13.74 10.06 -13.05
CA ASP A 8 -14.15 8.68 -13.05
C ASP A 8 -13.28 8.02 -14.14
N LEU A 9 -12.04 7.74 -13.74
CA LEU A 9 -11.10 6.92 -14.46
C LEU A 9 -11.66 5.50 -14.43
N ASP A 10 -12.71 5.28 -15.23
CA ASP A 10 -13.20 3.97 -15.62
C ASP A 10 -12.17 3.38 -16.61
N ILE A 11 -10.94 3.17 -16.10
CA ILE A 11 -9.94 2.36 -16.75
C ILE A 11 -10.40 0.92 -16.54
N GLY A 12 -11.21 0.44 -17.48
CA GLY A 12 -11.45 -0.95 -17.79
C GLY A 12 -11.91 -1.82 -16.62
N GLN A 13 -13.12 -2.33 -16.71
CA GLN A 13 -13.71 -3.25 -15.73
C GLN A 13 -12.82 -4.48 -15.37
N GLU A 14 -11.83 -4.83 -16.19
CA GLU A 14 -10.79 -5.82 -15.83
C GLU A 14 -9.74 -5.32 -14.82
N HIS A 15 -9.31 -4.07 -14.89
CA HIS A 15 -8.37 -3.46 -13.93
C HIS A 15 -9.01 -3.29 -12.55
N PHE A 16 -10.32 -3.01 -12.48
CA PHE A 16 -11.05 -2.84 -11.22
C PHE A 16 -11.07 -4.12 -10.36
N VAL A 17 -11.23 -5.30 -10.98
CA VAL A 17 -11.24 -6.58 -10.27
C VAL A 17 -9.85 -6.93 -9.73
N VAL A 18 -8.81 -6.65 -10.53
CA VAL A 18 -7.40 -6.84 -10.14
C VAL A 18 -7.04 -5.91 -8.99
N GLN A 19 -7.38 -4.62 -9.10
CA GLN A 19 -7.11 -3.61 -8.08
C GLN A 19 -7.80 -3.92 -6.76
N ARG A 20 -9.06 -4.39 -6.78
CA ARG A 20 -9.80 -4.78 -5.58
C ARG A 20 -9.18 -5.99 -4.86
N ARG A 21 -8.58 -6.93 -5.61
CA ARG A 21 -7.79 -8.05 -5.04
C ARG A 21 -6.48 -7.56 -4.42
N TYR A 22 -5.76 -6.68 -5.10
CA TYR A 22 -4.54 -6.05 -4.56
C TYR A 22 -4.83 -5.20 -3.32
N GLU A 23 -5.99 -4.53 -3.28
CA GLU A 23 -6.41 -3.74 -2.13
C GLU A 23 -6.77 -4.63 -0.93
N ALA A 24 -7.45 -5.76 -1.15
CA ALA A 24 -7.69 -6.76 -0.11
C ALA A 24 -6.39 -7.41 0.41
N LEU A 25 -5.47 -7.77 -0.48
CA LEU A 25 -4.14 -8.28 -0.11
C LEU A 25 -3.31 -7.22 0.63
N GLY A 26 -3.41 -5.95 0.23
CA GLY A 26 -2.77 -4.82 0.89
C GLY A 26 -3.33 -4.59 2.29
N ALA A 27 -4.65 -4.62 2.45
CA ALA A 27 -5.29 -4.53 3.76
C ALA A 27 -4.90 -5.70 4.68
N PHE A 28 -4.82 -6.92 4.14
CA PHE A 28 -4.34 -8.08 4.89
C PHE A 28 -2.88 -7.92 5.31
N ASN A 29 -2.01 -7.43 4.43
CA ASN A 29 -0.62 -7.11 4.77
C ASN A 29 -0.53 -6.04 5.88
N ASP A 30 -1.36 -5.00 5.84
CA ASP A 30 -1.41 -3.97 6.88
C ASP A 30 -1.81 -4.56 8.25
N VAL A 31 -2.76 -5.49 8.27
CA VAL A 31 -3.14 -6.22 9.49
C VAL A 31 -1.98 -7.08 10.01
N LEU A 32 -1.29 -7.80 9.12
CA LEU A 32 -0.11 -8.58 9.50
C LEU A 32 0.99 -7.71 10.10
N ILE A 33 1.26 -6.55 9.50
CA ILE A 33 2.20 -5.56 10.03
C ILE A 33 1.78 -5.15 11.43
N ALA A 34 0.51 -4.76 11.63
CA ALA A 34 0.01 -4.35 12.94
C ALA A 34 0.18 -5.46 13.99
N VAL A 35 -0.06 -6.72 13.62
CA VAL A 35 0.13 -7.88 14.51
C VAL A 35 1.62 -8.08 14.84
N TRP A 36 2.52 -8.03 13.87
CA TRP A 36 3.95 -8.16 14.11
C TRP A 36 4.48 -7.03 14.99
N PHE A 37 4.08 -5.79 14.74
CA PHE A 37 4.46 -4.65 15.57
C PHE A 37 3.93 -4.78 17.00
N LEU A 38 2.69 -5.25 17.17
CA LEU A 38 2.10 -5.45 18.49
C LEU A 38 2.82 -6.57 19.27
N ILE A 39 3.04 -7.72 18.66
CA ILE A 39 3.75 -8.85 19.28
C ILE A 39 5.20 -8.46 19.58
N GLY A 40 5.88 -7.80 18.63
CA GLY A 40 7.23 -7.29 18.82
C GLY A 40 7.30 -6.34 20.02
N SER A 41 6.33 -5.44 20.16
CA SER A 41 6.23 -4.53 21.31
C SER A 41 6.15 -5.27 22.65
N PHE A 42 5.41 -6.38 22.71
CA PHE A 42 5.39 -7.23 23.91
C PHE A 42 6.72 -7.94 24.17
N PHE A 43 7.43 -8.37 23.11
CA PHE A 43 8.74 -9.04 23.25
C PHE A 43 9.81 -8.09 23.81
N PHE A 44 9.71 -6.79 23.53
CA PHE A 44 10.58 -5.76 24.11
C PHE A 44 10.43 -5.57 25.62
N LEU A 45 9.37 -6.12 26.25
CA LEU A 45 9.19 -6.06 27.70
C LEU A 45 10.06 -7.08 28.46
N ASN A 46 10.74 -7.99 27.75
CA ASN A 46 11.59 -9.01 28.35
C ASN A 46 12.91 -9.12 27.60
N ASP A 47 14.03 -8.90 28.29
CA ASP A 47 15.38 -8.91 27.71
C ASP A 47 15.71 -10.18 26.91
N SER A 48 15.17 -11.34 27.28
CA SER A 48 15.44 -12.60 26.55
C SER A 48 14.71 -12.70 25.21
N LEU A 49 13.66 -11.90 24.98
CA LEU A 49 12.87 -11.91 23.75
C LEU A 49 13.17 -10.72 22.83
N VAL A 50 14.00 -9.77 23.26
CA VAL A 50 14.34 -8.55 22.49
C VAL A 50 14.91 -8.88 21.10
N GLU A 51 15.78 -9.89 20.98
CA GLU A 51 16.33 -10.30 19.69
C GLU A 51 15.23 -10.78 18.73
N SER A 52 14.33 -11.63 19.23
CA SER A 52 13.18 -12.12 18.45
C SER A 52 12.22 -10.99 18.07
N GLY A 53 11.98 -10.06 18.99
CA GLY A 53 11.15 -8.88 18.75
C GLY A 53 11.76 -7.97 17.68
N THR A 54 13.08 -7.79 17.71
CA THR A 54 13.82 -6.99 16.72
C THR A 54 13.68 -7.56 15.31
N TRP A 55 13.79 -8.88 15.14
CA TRP A 55 13.53 -9.51 13.84
C TRP A 55 12.09 -9.31 13.36
N LEU A 56 11.11 -9.40 14.26
CA LEU A 56 9.70 -9.10 13.97
C LEU A 56 9.51 -7.68 13.45
N PHE A 57 10.17 -6.71 14.09
CA PHE A 57 10.14 -5.31 13.66
C PHE A 57 10.82 -5.10 12.30
N ILE A 58 11.94 -5.77 12.03
CA ILE A 58 12.62 -5.68 10.72
C ILE A 58 11.71 -6.22 9.62
N VAL A 59 11.12 -7.40 9.81
CA VAL A 59 10.21 -8.01 8.83
C VAL A 59 8.96 -7.16 8.64
N GLY A 60 8.32 -6.73 9.73
CA GLY A 60 7.15 -5.83 9.67
C GLY A 60 7.46 -4.50 8.97
N SER A 61 8.65 -3.95 9.18
CA SER A 61 9.09 -2.71 8.52
C SER A 61 9.36 -2.92 7.03
N ALA A 62 9.92 -4.06 6.63
CA ALA A 62 10.06 -4.40 5.21
C ALA A 62 8.70 -4.56 4.53
N GLN A 63 7.72 -5.17 5.22
CA GLN A 63 6.36 -5.33 4.70
C GLN A 63 5.63 -3.98 4.48
N LEU A 64 5.96 -2.93 5.24
CA LEU A 64 5.39 -1.59 5.05
C LEU A 64 5.71 -0.98 3.67
N ILE A 65 6.79 -1.42 3.01
CA ILE A 65 7.24 -0.85 1.73
C ILE A 65 6.36 -1.30 0.56
N ILE A 66 5.69 -2.45 0.68
CA ILE A 66 4.95 -3.09 -0.43
C ILE A 66 3.82 -2.19 -0.95
N LYS A 67 2.98 -1.66 -0.05
CA LYS A 67 1.81 -0.82 -0.40
C LYS A 67 2.19 0.53 -1.04
N PRO A 68 3.12 1.33 -0.49
CA PRO A 68 3.58 2.56 -1.14
C PRO A 68 4.32 2.28 -2.45
N LEU A 69 5.03 1.16 -2.60
CA LEU A 69 5.69 0.80 -3.86
C LEU A 69 4.67 0.57 -4.99
N ILE A 70 3.59 -0.19 -4.71
CA ILE A 70 2.50 -0.40 -5.67
C ILE A 70 1.81 0.93 -6.03
N LYS A 71 1.58 1.79 -5.03
CA LYS A 71 0.98 3.11 -5.27
C LYS A 71 1.90 4.01 -6.10
N LEU A 72 3.21 3.97 -5.84
CA LEU A 72 4.21 4.74 -6.56
C LEU A 72 4.33 4.30 -8.02
N THR A 73 4.37 2.99 -8.29
CA THR A 73 4.39 2.47 -9.67
C THR A 73 3.12 2.84 -10.42
N SER A 74 1.96 2.78 -9.76
CA SER A 74 0.70 3.24 -10.33
C SER A 74 0.72 4.73 -10.68
N LEU A 75 1.23 5.59 -9.79
CA LEU A 75 1.33 7.04 -10.04
C LEU A 75 2.27 7.36 -11.21
N ILE A 76 3.43 6.69 -11.27
CA ILE A 76 4.40 6.87 -12.36
C ILE A 76 3.83 6.37 -13.69
N HIS A 77 3.12 5.25 -13.70
CA HIS A 77 2.51 4.70 -14.91
C HIS A 77 1.37 5.57 -15.44
N VAL A 78 0.46 6.03 -14.56
CA VAL A 78 -0.66 6.91 -14.93
C VAL A 78 -0.16 8.28 -15.41
N GLY A 79 0.87 8.84 -14.76
CA GLY A 79 1.48 10.11 -15.19
C GLY A 79 2.11 10.06 -16.59
N ARG A 80 2.43 8.87 -17.11
CA ARG A 80 2.98 8.70 -18.46
C ARG A 80 1.93 8.61 -19.57
N ILE A 81 0.65 8.48 -19.21
CA ILE A 81 -0.49 8.36 -20.15
C ILE A 81 -1.28 9.67 -20.21
N ALA A 82 -0.99 10.66 -19.35
CA ALA A 82 -1.57 11.99 -19.46
C ALA A 82 -1.26 12.55 -20.87
N PRO A 83 -2.26 12.68 -21.76
CA PRO A 83 -2.02 13.24 -23.07
C PRO A 83 -1.77 14.73 -22.87
N THR A 84 -0.64 15.20 -23.39
CA THR A 84 -0.45 16.60 -23.75
C THR A 84 -1.62 17.03 -24.63
N ASN A 85 -2.68 17.56 -24.04
CA ASN A 85 -3.71 18.24 -24.80
C ASN A 85 -3.29 19.71 -24.92
N ASN A 86 -2.49 19.97 -25.97
CA ASN A 86 -2.29 21.30 -26.52
C ASN A 86 -3.66 21.87 -26.94
N GLN A 87 -4.27 22.65 -26.05
CA GLN A 87 -5.41 23.50 -26.40
C GLN A 87 -4.86 24.71 -27.16
N LYS A 88 -5.03 24.69 -28.49
CA LYS A 88 -4.84 25.83 -29.39
C LYS A 88 -6.18 26.48 -29.68
#